data_AF-A0A0Q0AC05-F1
#
_entry.id   AF-A0A0Q0AC05-F1
#
_cell.length_a   1.000
_cell.length_b   1.000
_cell.length_c   1.000
_cell.angle_alpha   90.00
_cell.angle_beta   90.00
_cell.angle_gamma   90.00
#
_symmetry.space_group_name_H-M   'P 1'
#
loop_
_entity.id
_entity.type
_entity.pdbx_description
1 polymer ?
#
loop_
_entity_poly.entity_id
_entity_poly.type
_entity_poly.pdbx_seq_one_letter_code
_entity_poly.pdbx_strand_id
1 'polypeptide(L)'
;MNLRKPSAWTALALSISTGPAAAGTLTSATLAASTLSPDCLEYKVVGICYWLLCTPFGCKVKTSTKVRHFVPDAVVSSYSNTGENPWVEVSSLSSPTSFAQDGGDGTTNHNNEDNLAKFKNADVIGHPGGATFSKFASASGYACQGAATPYMPYLLSTLDTIAWRYGVPESAYPEALIPGRREVGGLTSGDMWGSVYPRSGFIHQADDYKAAAVMAQRAGDVVTRSGQ
;
A
#
# COMPACT_ATOMS: atom_id res chain seq x y z
N MET A 1 64.88 4.60 -11.72
CA MET A 1 63.76 4.31 -10.78
C MET A 1 62.65 5.30 -11.05
N ASN A 2 61.63 4.90 -11.82
CA ASN A 2 60.46 5.72 -12.15
C ASN A 2 59.26 5.17 -11.37
N LEU A 3 58.84 5.88 -10.32
CA LEU A 3 57.62 5.57 -9.57
C LEU A 3 56.44 6.31 -10.19
N ARG A 4 55.53 5.55 -10.81
CA ARG A 4 54.21 6.03 -11.28
C ARG A 4 53.30 6.30 -10.08
N LYS A 5 52.65 7.46 -10.05
CA LYS A 5 51.59 7.82 -9.10
C LYS A 5 50.31 7.02 -9.39
N PRO A 6 49.55 6.56 -8.37
CA PRO A 6 48.22 6.01 -8.58
C PRO A 6 47.19 7.12 -8.84
N SER A 7 46.28 6.84 -9.78
CA SER A 7 45.14 7.66 -10.17
C SER A 7 44.12 7.73 -9.02
N ALA A 8 43.69 8.94 -8.66
CA ALA A 8 42.62 9.17 -7.70
C ALA A 8 41.29 8.71 -8.30
N TRP A 9 40.69 7.67 -7.72
CA TRP A 9 39.32 7.28 -8.02
C TRP A 9 38.38 8.18 -7.20
N THR A 10 37.74 9.14 -7.87
CA THR A 10 36.64 9.92 -7.32
C THR A 10 35.41 9.02 -7.16
N ALA A 11 35.14 8.56 -5.94
CA ALA A 11 33.89 7.90 -5.60
C ALA A 11 32.77 8.95 -5.57
N LEU A 12 31.90 8.94 -6.59
CA LEU A 12 30.70 9.76 -6.63
C LEU A 12 29.64 9.12 -5.71
N ALA A 13 29.54 9.61 -4.48
CA ALA A 13 28.46 9.22 -3.57
C ALA A 13 27.16 9.87 -4.05
N LEU A 14 26.28 9.09 -4.67
CA LEU A 14 24.94 9.52 -5.06
C LEU A 14 24.03 9.48 -3.82
N SER A 15 24.00 10.57 -3.06
CA SER A 15 23.04 10.75 -1.97
C SER A 15 21.64 10.94 -2.54
N ILE A 16 20.81 9.89 -2.49
CA ILE A 16 19.38 9.98 -2.78
C ILE A 16 18.72 10.67 -1.59
N SER A 17 18.44 11.96 -1.73
CA SER A 17 17.61 12.70 -0.78
C SER A 17 16.15 12.25 -0.96
N THR A 18 15.64 11.45 -0.02
CA THR A 18 14.20 11.23 0.14
C THR A 18 13.60 12.49 0.79
N GLY A 19 13.25 13.47 -0.04
CA GLY A 19 12.44 14.60 0.41
C GLY A 19 11.04 14.12 0.82
N PRO A 20 10.33 14.86 1.69
CA PRO A 20 8.92 14.59 1.95
C PRO A 20 8.18 14.69 0.62
N ALA A 21 7.43 13.64 0.24
CA ALA A 21 6.51 13.75 -0.88
C ALA A 21 5.50 14.84 -0.51
N ALA A 22 5.58 15.98 -1.20
CA ALA A 22 4.50 16.95 -1.19
C ALA A 22 3.19 16.22 -1.53
N ALA A 23 2.05 16.72 -1.03
CA ALA A 23 0.72 16.33 -1.48
C ALA A 23 0.55 16.75 -2.95
N GLY A 24 1.23 16.03 -3.84
CA GLY A 24 1.33 16.27 -5.26
C GLY A 24 0.53 15.22 -5.99
N THR A 25 0.01 15.61 -7.15
CA THR A 25 -0.60 14.70 -8.10
C THR A 25 0.37 13.56 -8.43
N LEU A 26 -0.09 12.33 -8.25
CA LEU A 26 0.64 11.12 -8.59
C LEU A 26 0.29 10.71 -10.01
N THR A 27 1.31 10.34 -10.77
CA THR A 27 1.17 9.78 -12.11
C THR A 27 1.45 8.29 -12.12
N SER A 28 0.93 7.59 -13.12
CA SER A 28 1.26 6.19 -13.37
C SER A 28 2.77 5.97 -13.57
N ALA A 29 3.48 6.96 -14.11
CA ALA A 29 4.93 6.90 -14.27
C ALA A 29 5.66 6.95 -12.92
N THR A 30 5.24 7.85 -12.02
CA THR A 30 5.81 7.92 -10.65
C THR A 30 5.52 6.66 -9.85
N LEU A 31 4.32 6.08 -9.98
CA LEU A 31 3.96 4.82 -9.34
C LEU A 31 4.75 3.66 -9.95
N ALA A 32 4.85 3.55 -11.27
CA ALA A 32 5.66 2.52 -11.91
C ALA A 32 7.13 2.59 -11.48
N ALA A 33 7.70 3.79 -11.33
CA ALA A 33 9.06 3.97 -10.86
C ALA A 33 9.25 3.56 -9.38
N SER A 34 8.23 3.71 -8.53
CA SER A 34 8.33 3.35 -7.10
C SER A 34 8.55 1.85 -6.86
N THR A 35 8.16 1.00 -7.82
CA THR A 35 8.40 -0.45 -7.77
C THR A 35 9.88 -0.84 -7.72
N LEU A 36 10.77 0.06 -8.14
CA LEU A 36 12.22 -0.15 -8.09
C LEU A 36 12.84 0.25 -6.75
N SER A 37 12.04 0.83 -5.84
CA SER A 37 12.53 1.21 -4.51
C SER A 37 12.95 -0.02 -3.71
N PRO A 38 14.19 -0.05 -3.16
CA PRO A 38 14.65 -1.13 -2.30
C PRO A 38 13.74 -1.32 -1.07
N ASP A 39 13.21 -0.23 -0.52
CA ASP A 39 12.33 -0.25 0.66
C ASP A 39 10.96 -0.86 0.31
N CYS A 40 10.46 -0.61 -0.89
CA CYS A 40 9.20 -1.20 -1.35
C CYS A 40 9.33 -2.71 -1.57
N LEU A 41 10.47 -3.17 -2.09
CA LEU A 41 10.71 -4.58 -2.37
C LEU A 41 10.99 -5.40 -1.11
N GLU A 42 11.59 -4.79 -0.09
CA GLU A 42 12.10 -5.45 1.13
C GLU A 42 12.74 -6.81 0.84
N TYR A 43 13.61 -6.84 -0.18
CA TYR A 43 14.17 -8.09 -0.68
C TYR A 43 15.13 -8.68 0.37
N LYS A 44 14.87 -9.91 0.80
CA LYS A 44 15.65 -10.62 1.81
C LYS A 44 15.85 -12.08 1.45
N VAL A 45 17.10 -12.55 1.53
CA VAL A 45 17.39 -13.98 1.55
C VAL A 45 17.04 -14.51 2.95
N VAL A 46 16.04 -15.38 3.02
CA VAL A 46 15.53 -15.95 4.28
C VAL A 46 16.03 -17.37 4.53
N GLY A 47 16.70 -17.99 3.56
CA GLY A 47 17.28 -19.32 3.74
C GLY A 47 17.79 -19.94 2.45
N ILE A 48 18.10 -21.23 2.53
CA ILE A 48 18.62 -22.04 1.44
C ILE A 48 17.82 -23.35 1.41
N CYS A 49 17.41 -23.78 0.21
CA CYS A 49 16.77 -25.07 -0.01
C CYS A 49 17.77 -26.03 -0.66
N TYR A 50 17.81 -27.26 -0.18
CA TYR A 50 18.58 -28.35 -0.77
C TYR A 50 17.62 -29.31 -1.46
N TRP A 51 17.91 -29.63 -2.71
CA TRP A 51 17.14 -30.54 -3.55
C TRP A 51 18.06 -31.67 -3.98
N LEU A 52 17.58 -32.91 -4.01
CA LEU A 52 18.34 -34.02 -4.59
C LEU A 52 17.86 -34.26 -6.02
N LEU A 53 18.67 -33.90 -7.01
CA LEU A 53 18.38 -34.16 -8.42
C LEU A 53 19.04 -35.49 -8.83
N CYS A 54 18.22 -36.52 -9.01
CA CYS A 54 18.68 -37.83 -9.49
C CYS A 54 18.40 -37.99 -10.99
N THR A 55 19.40 -38.46 -11.72
CA THR A 55 19.27 -38.93 -13.10
C THR A 55 19.68 -40.41 -13.16
N PRO A 56 19.43 -41.13 -14.27
CA PRO A 56 19.86 -42.53 -14.42
C PRO A 56 21.37 -42.76 -14.21
N PHE A 57 22.19 -41.70 -14.28
CA PHE A 57 23.64 -41.74 -14.11
C PHE A 57 24.12 -41.31 -12.71
N GLY A 58 23.21 -41.00 -11.78
CA GLY A 58 23.53 -40.67 -10.39
C GLY A 58 22.75 -39.48 -9.83
N CYS A 59 22.92 -39.23 -8.53
CA CYS A 59 22.26 -38.13 -7.82
C CYS A 59 23.23 -37.00 -7.49
N LYS A 60 22.78 -35.75 -7.62
CA LYS A 60 23.51 -34.56 -7.22
C LYS A 60 22.63 -33.67 -6.34
N VAL A 61 23.18 -33.18 -5.23
CA VAL A 61 22.53 -32.15 -4.42
C VAL A 61 22.58 -30.83 -5.17
N LYS A 62 21.43 -30.20 -5.34
CA LYS A 62 21.21 -28.87 -5.91
C LYS A 62 20.80 -27.94 -4.78
N THR A 63 21.32 -26.73 -4.81
CA THR A 63 21.08 -25.73 -3.77
C THR A 63 20.41 -24.53 -4.42
N SER A 64 19.33 -24.02 -3.84
CA SER A 64 18.65 -22.80 -4.28
C SER A 64 18.45 -21.85 -3.10
N THR A 65 18.45 -20.54 -3.33
CA THR A 65 18.16 -19.56 -2.27
C THR A 65 16.66 -19.42 -2.06
N LYS A 66 16.24 -19.31 -0.80
CA LYS A 66 14.87 -18.94 -0.43
C LYS A 66 14.83 -17.43 -0.18
N VAL A 67 13.97 -16.75 -0.91
CA VAL A 67 13.85 -15.30 -0.90
C VAL A 67 12.47 -14.92 -0.38
N ARG A 68 12.41 -13.83 0.39
CA ARG A 68 11.19 -13.11 0.75
C ARG A 68 11.32 -11.71 0.18
N HIS A 69 10.29 -11.25 -0.51
CA HIS A 69 10.18 -9.88 -1.01
C HIS A 69 8.69 -9.52 -1.12
N PHE A 70 8.38 -8.23 -1.23
CA PHE A 70 7.04 -7.77 -1.56
C PHE A 70 6.85 -7.62 -3.07
N VAL A 71 5.61 -7.76 -3.51
CA VAL A 71 5.19 -7.53 -4.90
C VAL A 71 4.29 -6.29 -4.90
N PRO A 72 4.56 -5.28 -5.76
CA PRO A 72 3.69 -4.13 -5.90
C PRO A 72 2.44 -4.53 -6.70
N ASP A 73 1.46 -5.10 -6.03
CA ASP A 73 0.21 -5.57 -6.65
C ASP A 73 -0.80 -4.45 -6.87
N ALA A 74 -1.02 -3.59 -5.87
CA ALA A 74 -2.03 -2.55 -5.94
C ALA A 74 -1.53 -1.22 -5.37
N VAL A 75 -2.10 -0.13 -5.87
CA VAL A 75 -1.98 1.21 -5.30
C VAL A 75 -3.25 1.47 -4.52
N VAL A 76 -3.08 1.84 -3.24
CA VAL A 76 -4.19 2.25 -2.38
C VAL A 76 -4.16 3.77 -2.24
N SER A 77 -5.20 4.42 -2.72
CA SER A 77 -5.39 5.86 -2.59
C SER A 77 -6.38 6.13 -1.45
N SER A 78 -6.08 7.10 -0.60
CA SER A 78 -7.01 7.65 0.39
C SER A 78 -7.08 9.16 0.23
N TYR A 79 -8.28 9.72 0.11
CA TYR A 79 -8.50 11.13 -0.23
C TYR A 79 -9.85 11.62 0.29
N SER A 80 -10.01 12.92 0.47
CA SER A 80 -11.21 13.49 1.10
C SER A 80 -12.41 13.46 0.16
N ASN A 81 -12.33 14.17 -0.97
CA ASN A 81 -13.52 14.43 -1.80
C ASN A 81 -13.59 13.49 -3.00
N THR A 82 -14.80 13.09 -3.39
CA THR A 82 -14.98 12.20 -4.54
C THR A 82 -14.48 12.86 -5.82
N GLY A 83 -13.74 12.11 -6.64
CA GLY A 83 -13.09 12.61 -7.86
C GLY A 83 -11.72 13.23 -7.62
N GLU A 84 -11.29 13.40 -6.36
CA GLU A 84 -9.96 13.95 -6.02
C GLU A 84 -8.94 12.86 -5.65
N ASN A 85 -9.01 11.69 -6.31
CA ASN A 85 -7.96 10.68 -6.13
C ASN A 85 -6.61 11.28 -6.58
N PRO A 86 -5.56 11.22 -5.73
CA PRO A 86 -4.25 11.80 -6.06
C PRO A 86 -3.61 11.15 -7.29
N TRP A 87 -3.99 9.92 -7.64
CA TRP A 87 -3.60 9.29 -8.90
C TRP A 87 -4.49 9.82 -10.04
N VAL A 88 -3.96 10.82 -10.76
CA VAL A 88 -4.77 11.65 -11.66
C VAL A 88 -5.37 10.88 -12.82
N GLU A 89 -4.65 9.91 -13.38
CA GLU A 89 -5.10 9.13 -14.53
C GLU A 89 -6.31 8.23 -14.23
N VAL A 90 -6.54 7.91 -12.96
CA VAL A 90 -7.67 7.06 -12.51
C VAL A 90 -8.71 7.83 -11.68
N SER A 91 -8.49 9.12 -11.43
CA SER A 91 -9.36 9.95 -10.60
C SER A 91 -10.82 9.97 -11.04
N SER A 92 -11.08 9.90 -12.35
CA SER A 92 -12.42 9.87 -12.92
C SER A 92 -13.22 8.62 -12.56
N LEU A 93 -12.55 7.50 -12.21
CA LEU A 93 -13.22 6.28 -11.75
C LEU A 93 -14.02 6.49 -10.46
N SER A 94 -13.63 7.50 -9.67
CA SER A 94 -14.23 7.78 -8.36
C SER A 94 -15.01 9.08 -8.34
N SER A 95 -15.62 9.42 -9.48
CA SER A 95 -16.50 10.58 -9.61
C SER A 95 -17.69 10.52 -8.63
N PRO A 96 -18.24 11.67 -8.22
CA PRO A 96 -19.42 11.71 -7.37
C PRO A 96 -20.60 10.93 -7.97
N THR A 97 -21.34 10.21 -7.12
CA THR A 97 -22.59 9.51 -7.48
C THR A 97 -23.76 10.02 -6.63
N SER A 98 -24.99 9.61 -6.95
CA SER A 98 -26.17 9.96 -6.14
C SER A 98 -26.08 9.47 -4.69
N PHE A 99 -25.26 8.45 -4.42
CA PHE A 99 -25.11 7.82 -3.11
C PHE A 99 -23.77 8.14 -2.44
N ALA A 100 -22.80 8.69 -3.18
CA ALA A 100 -21.49 9.09 -2.70
C ALA A 100 -21.11 10.43 -3.34
N GLN A 101 -21.50 11.52 -2.70
CA GLN A 101 -21.35 12.87 -3.26
C GLN A 101 -20.06 13.56 -2.87
N ASP A 102 -19.56 13.31 -1.65
CA ASP A 102 -18.37 14.00 -1.14
C ASP A 102 -17.74 13.25 0.06
N GLY A 103 -16.73 13.81 0.70
CA GLY A 103 -16.18 13.33 1.97
C GLY A 103 -15.67 14.47 2.85
N GLY A 104 -14.57 14.25 3.57
CA GLY A 104 -13.89 15.28 4.34
C GLY A 104 -14.22 15.26 5.84
N ASP A 105 -14.01 16.41 6.46
CA ASP A 105 -14.10 16.55 7.92
C ASP A 105 -15.52 16.96 8.34
N GLY A 106 -15.90 16.65 9.59
CA GLY A 106 -17.19 17.03 10.18
C GLY A 106 -17.34 18.55 10.38
N THR A 107 -18.14 18.96 11.36
CA THR A 107 -18.18 20.37 11.78
C THR A 107 -18.01 20.46 13.29
N THR A 108 -17.35 21.53 13.75
CA THR A 108 -17.19 21.85 15.17
C THR A 108 -17.91 23.17 15.48
N ASN A 109 -18.30 23.38 16.74
CA ASN A 109 -19.01 24.60 17.14
C ASN A 109 -18.05 25.76 17.43
N HIS A 110 -16.76 25.48 17.57
CA HIS A 110 -15.73 26.46 17.88
C HIS A 110 -14.51 26.32 16.97
N ASN A 111 -13.97 27.45 16.53
CA ASN A 111 -12.80 27.48 15.65
C ASN A 111 -11.50 26.94 16.29
N ASN A 112 -11.49 26.76 17.62
CA ASN A 112 -10.36 26.23 18.37
C ASN A 112 -10.55 24.75 18.75
N GLU A 113 -11.59 24.09 18.23
CA GLU A 113 -11.84 22.68 18.45
C GLU A 113 -11.36 21.85 17.27
N ASP A 114 -10.61 20.79 17.54
CA ASP A 114 -10.21 19.83 16.52
C ASP A 114 -11.41 19.05 16.00
N ASN A 115 -11.46 18.88 14.69
CA ASN A 115 -12.47 18.08 14.05
C ASN A 115 -12.06 16.61 14.04
N LEU A 116 -12.59 15.88 15.03
CA LEU A 116 -12.26 14.47 15.18
C LEU A 116 -12.96 13.59 14.15
N ALA A 117 -14.17 13.96 13.70
CA ALA A 117 -14.94 13.13 12.78
C ALA A 117 -14.45 13.34 11.35
N LYS A 118 -13.75 12.35 10.80
CA LYS A 118 -13.19 12.40 9.45
C LYS A 118 -13.81 11.31 8.58
N PHE A 119 -14.08 11.66 7.32
CA PHE A 119 -14.46 10.74 6.27
C PHE A 119 -13.45 10.80 5.12
N LYS A 120 -12.93 9.65 4.68
CA LYS A 120 -12.15 9.57 3.43
C LYS A 120 -12.77 8.57 2.48
N ASN A 121 -12.70 8.91 1.21
CA ASN A 121 -12.82 7.96 0.12
C ASN A 121 -11.50 7.19 -0.02
N ALA A 122 -11.60 5.93 -0.43
CA ALA A 122 -10.45 5.10 -0.72
C ALA A 122 -10.69 4.21 -1.94
N ASP A 123 -9.63 4.04 -2.71
CA ASP A 123 -9.65 3.19 -3.90
C ASP A 123 -8.46 2.25 -3.87
N VAL A 124 -8.68 1.01 -4.31
CA VAL A 124 -7.63 0.03 -4.52
C VAL A 124 -7.62 -0.38 -5.97
N ILE A 125 -6.56 0.00 -6.68
CA ILE A 125 -6.44 -0.21 -8.12
C ILE A 125 -5.11 -0.91 -8.40
N GLY A 126 -5.12 -1.88 -9.32
CA GLY A 126 -3.94 -2.65 -9.69
C GLY A 126 -2.79 -1.77 -10.17
N HIS A 127 -1.60 -2.06 -9.67
CA HIS A 127 -0.42 -1.22 -9.83
C HIS A 127 0.02 -1.16 -11.31
N PRO A 128 0.27 0.03 -11.88
CA PRO A 128 0.59 0.17 -13.30
C PRO A 128 1.91 -0.52 -13.69
N GLY A 129 2.87 -0.54 -12.76
CA GLY A 129 4.14 -1.25 -12.88
C GLY A 129 4.12 -2.74 -12.52
N GLY A 130 3.01 -3.29 -12.00
CA GLY A 130 2.99 -4.65 -11.42
C GLY A 130 3.30 -5.76 -12.43
N ALA A 131 2.79 -5.63 -13.66
CA ALA A 131 3.06 -6.59 -14.74
C ALA A 131 4.52 -6.48 -15.25
N THR A 132 5.06 -5.26 -15.36
CA THR A 132 6.46 -5.04 -15.76
C THR A 132 7.42 -5.55 -14.69
N PHE A 133 7.11 -5.28 -13.42
CA PHE A 133 7.82 -5.83 -12.28
C PHE A 133 7.80 -7.36 -12.32
N SER A 134 6.61 -7.97 -12.44
CA SER A 134 6.49 -9.43 -12.48
C SER A 134 7.28 -10.05 -13.64
N LYS A 135 7.32 -9.42 -14.82
CA LYS A 135 8.13 -9.88 -15.96
C LYS A 135 9.64 -9.73 -15.73
N PHE A 136 10.09 -8.58 -15.26
CA PHE A 136 11.51 -8.34 -14.97
C PHE A 136 12.01 -9.23 -13.82
N ALA A 137 11.23 -9.27 -12.74
CA ALA A 137 11.59 -9.99 -11.53
C ALA A 137 11.49 -11.51 -11.75
N SER A 138 10.52 -12.02 -12.52
CA SER A 138 10.47 -13.46 -12.86
C SER A 138 11.63 -13.93 -13.73
N ALA A 139 12.25 -13.04 -14.53
CA ALA A 139 13.48 -13.37 -15.25
C ALA A 139 14.66 -13.67 -14.31
N SER A 140 14.64 -13.16 -13.08
CA SER A 140 15.64 -13.51 -12.05
C SER A 140 15.42 -14.89 -11.43
N GLY A 141 14.24 -15.50 -11.61
CA GLY A 141 13.85 -16.77 -10.99
C GLY A 141 13.56 -16.70 -9.48
N TYR A 142 13.72 -15.53 -8.85
CA TYR A 142 13.55 -15.32 -7.41
C TYR A 142 12.43 -14.33 -7.07
N ALA A 143 11.48 -14.15 -7.99
CA ALA A 143 10.34 -13.28 -7.78
C ALA A 143 9.00 -13.99 -7.94
N CYS A 144 8.07 -13.69 -7.04
CA CYS A 144 6.67 -14.11 -7.13
C CYS A 144 5.94 -13.35 -8.24
N GLN A 145 4.98 -14.02 -8.89
CA GLN A 145 4.01 -13.36 -9.77
C GLN A 145 3.05 -12.54 -8.93
N GLY A 146 2.72 -11.33 -9.39
CA GLY A 146 1.66 -10.53 -8.79
C GLY A 146 0.28 -11.13 -9.01
N ALA A 147 -0.63 -10.87 -8.07
CA ALA A 147 -2.02 -11.31 -8.15
C ALA A 147 -2.93 -10.29 -8.86
N ALA A 148 -2.46 -9.05 -9.00
CA ALA A 148 -3.27 -7.95 -9.51
C ALA A 148 -3.03 -7.65 -11.00
N THR A 149 -4.11 -7.25 -11.69
CA THR A 149 -4.06 -6.79 -13.09
C THR A 149 -3.86 -5.27 -13.11
N PRO A 150 -2.89 -4.74 -13.87
CA PRO A 150 -2.65 -3.29 -13.93
C PRO A 150 -3.91 -2.50 -14.30
N TYR A 151 -4.14 -1.38 -13.60
CA TYR A 151 -5.30 -0.48 -13.78
C TYR A 151 -6.67 -1.10 -13.48
N MET A 152 -6.74 -2.34 -13.01
CA MET A 152 -8.00 -2.96 -12.62
C MET A 152 -8.45 -2.42 -11.25
N PRO A 153 -9.66 -1.83 -11.12
CA PRO A 153 -10.19 -1.45 -9.82
C PRO A 153 -10.67 -2.69 -9.05
N TYR A 154 -10.16 -2.85 -7.83
CA TYR A 154 -10.56 -3.89 -6.87
C TYR A 154 -11.51 -3.36 -5.81
N LEU A 155 -11.37 -2.09 -5.45
CA LEU A 155 -12.28 -1.36 -4.58
C LEU A 155 -12.38 0.08 -5.05
N LEU A 156 -13.61 0.58 -5.16
CA LEU A 156 -13.92 2.00 -5.32
C LEU A 156 -14.93 2.36 -4.24
N SER A 157 -14.51 3.15 -3.25
CA SER A 157 -15.37 3.55 -2.13
C SER A 157 -16.65 4.28 -2.54
N THR A 158 -16.65 4.93 -3.71
CA THR A 158 -17.83 5.60 -4.27
C THR A 158 -18.92 4.64 -4.75
N LEU A 159 -18.54 3.40 -5.09
CA LEU A 159 -19.44 2.33 -5.51
C LEU A 159 -19.82 1.40 -4.36
N ASP A 160 -18.99 1.33 -3.31
CA ASP A 160 -19.28 0.56 -2.10
C ASP A 160 -20.07 1.39 -1.07
N THR A 161 -21.29 1.77 -1.44
CA THR A 161 -22.11 2.63 -0.56
C THR A 161 -22.44 1.95 0.76
N ILE A 162 -22.79 0.66 0.76
CA ILE A 162 -23.31 0.00 1.97
C ILE A 162 -22.21 -0.20 3.01
N ALA A 163 -21.07 -0.79 2.63
CA ALA A 163 -20.00 -1.03 3.59
C ALA A 163 -19.16 0.23 3.84
N TRP A 164 -18.80 0.98 2.79
CA TRP A 164 -17.92 2.13 2.96
C TRP A 164 -18.62 3.35 3.58
N ARG A 165 -19.85 3.68 3.16
CA ARG A 165 -20.58 4.86 3.68
C ARG A 165 -21.35 4.58 4.95
N TYR A 166 -22.00 3.42 5.04
CA TYR A 166 -22.84 3.10 6.20
C TYR A 166 -22.18 2.15 7.21
N GLY A 167 -21.03 1.55 6.89
CA GLY A 167 -20.35 0.63 7.79
C GLY A 167 -21.11 -0.69 8.00
N VAL A 168 -21.94 -1.10 7.04
CA VAL A 168 -22.74 -2.34 7.11
C VAL A 168 -22.27 -3.31 6.01
N PRO A 169 -22.03 -4.60 6.31
CA PRO A 169 -22.19 -5.29 7.59
C PRO A 169 -20.99 -5.12 8.54
N GLU A 170 -20.02 -4.28 8.19
CA GLU A 170 -18.73 -4.16 8.88
C GLU A 170 -18.82 -3.93 10.40
N SER A 171 -19.85 -3.21 10.84
CA SER A 171 -20.16 -2.91 12.23
C SER A 171 -20.62 -4.13 13.05
N ALA A 172 -21.05 -5.20 12.39
CA ALA A 172 -21.47 -6.44 13.05
C ALA A 172 -20.31 -7.41 13.32
N TYR A 173 -19.12 -7.17 12.77
CA TYR A 173 -17.96 -7.99 13.08
C TYR A 173 -17.54 -7.82 14.54
N PRO A 174 -17.13 -8.89 15.25
CA PRO A 174 -16.67 -8.80 16.63
C PRO A 174 -15.55 -7.78 16.84
N GLU A 175 -14.69 -7.59 15.84
CA GLU A 175 -13.61 -6.61 15.85
C GLU A 175 -14.08 -5.17 15.85
N ALA A 176 -15.31 -4.88 15.37
CA ALA A 176 -15.91 -3.55 15.49
C ALA A 176 -16.45 -3.28 16.90
N LEU A 177 -16.80 -4.33 17.65
CA LEU A 177 -17.50 -4.24 18.94
C LEU A 177 -16.56 -4.38 20.15
N ILE A 178 -15.37 -4.96 19.95
CA ILE A 178 -14.41 -5.23 21.02
C ILE A 178 -13.20 -4.29 20.84
N PRO A 179 -13.04 -3.28 21.73
CA PRO A 179 -11.89 -2.38 21.66
C PRO A 179 -10.54 -3.09 21.72
N GLY A 180 -9.55 -2.59 20.99
CA GLY A 180 -8.20 -3.17 21.00
C GLY A 180 -8.05 -4.39 20.09
N ARG A 181 -9.11 -4.79 19.36
CA ARG A 181 -9.01 -5.79 18.30
C ARG A 181 -8.75 -5.08 16.98
N ARG A 182 -7.72 -5.53 16.27
CA ARG A 182 -7.44 -5.08 14.89
C ARG A 182 -7.37 -3.56 14.79
N GLU A 183 -6.42 -3.02 15.55
CA GLU A 183 -6.08 -1.60 15.57
C GLU A 183 -4.87 -1.34 14.67
N VAL A 184 -4.80 -0.14 14.11
CA VAL A 184 -3.60 0.40 13.48
C VAL A 184 -2.81 1.16 14.54
N GLY A 185 -1.57 0.73 14.76
CA GLY A 185 -0.73 1.23 15.84
C GLY A 185 -0.82 0.39 17.12
N GLY A 186 -0.39 0.96 18.25
CA GLY A 186 -0.30 0.24 19.51
C GLY A 186 -0.60 1.12 20.74
N LEU A 187 -1.51 0.64 21.59
CA LEU A 187 -1.91 1.35 22.80
C LEU A 187 -0.75 1.42 23.81
N THR A 188 -0.03 0.31 23.96
CA THR A 188 1.12 0.21 24.86
C THR A 188 2.34 0.97 24.36
N SER A 189 2.44 1.23 23.06
CA SER A 189 3.49 2.06 22.45
C SER A 189 3.13 3.54 22.39
N GLY A 190 1.90 3.93 22.78
CA GLY A 190 1.43 5.31 22.72
C GLY A 190 1.22 5.85 21.30
N ASP A 191 1.22 4.97 20.30
CA ASP A 191 1.12 5.33 18.88
C ASP A 191 -0.13 4.69 18.28
N MET A 192 -1.31 5.14 18.71
CA MET A 192 -2.61 4.65 18.24
C MET A 192 -3.11 5.52 17.10
N TRP A 193 -3.40 4.91 15.95
CA TRP A 193 -3.84 5.61 14.75
C TRP A 193 -5.35 5.46 14.55
N GLY A 194 -5.90 4.27 14.83
CA GLY A 194 -7.34 4.02 14.84
C GLY A 194 -7.69 2.57 14.50
N SER A 195 -8.98 2.24 14.55
CA SER A 195 -9.47 0.87 14.35
C SER A 195 -9.55 0.48 12.88
N VAL A 196 -9.32 -0.79 12.56
CA VAL A 196 -9.57 -1.34 11.21
C VAL A 196 -11.07 -1.59 11.00
N TYR A 197 -11.81 -2.01 12.03
CA TYR A 197 -13.25 -2.24 11.93
C TYR A 197 -14.06 -1.12 12.59
N PRO A 198 -15.27 -0.79 12.07
CA PRO A 198 -15.78 -1.23 10.77
C PRO A 198 -14.92 -0.69 9.61
N ARG A 199 -14.71 -1.49 8.54
CA ARG A 199 -13.97 -1.06 7.34
C ARG A 199 -14.81 -0.09 6.48
N SER A 200 -15.12 1.04 7.10
CA SER A 200 -15.88 2.17 6.53
C SER A 200 -14.97 3.38 6.33
N GLY A 201 -15.46 4.39 5.63
CA GLY A 201 -14.73 5.66 5.43
C GLY A 201 -14.66 6.57 6.65
N PHE A 202 -15.39 6.27 7.74
CA PHE A 202 -15.46 7.11 8.93
C PHE A 202 -14.43 6.73 10.00
N ILE A 203 -13.76 7.73 10.59
CA ILE A 203 -12.90 7.55 11.75
C ILE A 203 -12.91 8.77 12.65
N HIS A 204 -12.73 8.55 13.96
CA HIS A 204 -12.43 9.60 14.92
C HIS A 204 -10.93 9.76 15.09
N GLN A 205 -10.35 10.80 14.50
CA GLN A 205 -8.91 11.09 14.56
C GLN A 205 -8.67 12.58 14.33
N ALA A 206 -7.84 13.21 15.17
CA ALA A 206 -7.48 14.62 15.02
C ALA A 206 -6.53 14.82 13.82
N ASP A 207 -5.55 13.91 13.68
CA ASP A 207 -4.52 13.97 12.64
C ASP A 207 -5.04 13.46 11.28
N ASP A 208 -5.08 14.32 10.26
CA ASP A 208 -5.58 13.94 8.94
C ASP A 208 -4.78 12.81 8.27
N TYR A 209 -3.45 12.84 8.42
CA TYR A 209 -2.56 11.82 7.85
C TYR A 209 -2.76 10.45 8.52
N LYS A 210 -3.05 10.42 9.84
CA LYS A 210 -3.38 9.16 10.53
C LYS A 210 -4.72 8.63 10.05
N ALA A 211 -5.72 9.50 9.90
CA ALA A 211 -7.01 9.12 9.35
C ALA A 211 -6.85 8.52 7.94
N ALA A 212 -6.12 9.20 7.06
CA ALA A 212 -5.87 8.72 5.69
C ALA A 212 -5.12 7.37 5.67
N ALA A 213 -4.12 7.19 6.53
CA ALA A 213 -3.38 5.93 6.63
C ALA A 213 -4.27 4.77 7.12
N VAL A 214 -5.14 5.00 8.10
CA VAL A 214 -6.11 3.98 8.54
C VAL A 214 -7.10 3.66 7.42
N MET A 215 -7.59 4.65 6.67
CA MET A 215 -8.51 4.39 5.56
C MET A 215 -7.85 3.59 4.44
N ALA A 216 -6.59 3.88 4.11
CA ALA A 216 -5.81 3.07 3.18
C ALA A 216 -5.63 1.62 3.71
N GLN A 217 -5.33 1.45 5.00
CA GLN A 217 -5.23 0.13 5.61
C GLN A 217 -6.56 -0.64 5.55
N ARG A 218 -7.69 0.02 5.80
CA ARG A 218 -9.04 -0.58 5.70
C ARG A 218 -9.33 -1.04 4.28
N ALA A 219 -9.09 -0.18 3.29
CA ALA A 219 -9.28 -0.49 1.88
C ALA A 219 -8.42 -1.69 1.42
N GLY A 220 -7.13 -1.68 1.79
CA GLY A 220 -6.23 -2.81 1.52
C GLY A 220 -6.68 -4.10 2.21
N ASP A 221 -7.20 -4.02 3.43
CA ASP A 221 -7.69 -5.18 4.16
C ASP A 221 -8.97 -5.79 3.55
N VAL A 222 -9.87 -4.96 3.00
CA VAL A 222 -11.06 -5.43 2.25
C VAL A 222 -10.65 -6.30 1.06
N VAL A 223 -9.66 -5.86 0.26
CA VAL A 223 -9.31 -6.57 -0.97
C VAL A 223 -8.36 -7.76 -0.77
N THR A 224 -7.66 -7.82 0.36
CA THR A 224 -6.66 -8.88 0.63
C THR A 224 -7.19 -10.03 1.47
N ARG A 225 -8.27 -9.83 2.24
CA ARG A 225 -8.88 -10.92 3.03
C ARG A 225 -9.83 -11.77 2.18
N SER A 226 -9.77 -13.08 2.37
CA SER A 226 -10.67 -14.04 1.71
C SER A 226 -11.77 -14.53 2.66
N GLY A 227 -12.99 -14.69 2.16
CA GLY A 227 -14.10 -15.31 2.89
C GLY A 227 -14.77 -14.39 3.93
N GLN A 228 -14.78 -13.09 3.69
CA GLN A 228 -15.46 -12.06 4.48
C GLN A 228 -16.29 -11.15 3.59
#